data_AF-A0AAV2KU66-F1
#
_entry.id   AF-A0AAV2KU66-F1
#
_cell.length_a   1.000
_cell.length_b   1.000
_cell.length_c   1.000
_cell.angle_alpha   90.00
_cell.angle_beta   90.00
_cell.angle_gamma   90.00
#
_symmetry.space_group_name_H-M   'P 1'
#
loop_
_entity.id
_entity.type
_entity.pdbx_description
1 polymer ?
#
loop_
_entity_poly.entity_id
_entity_poly.type
_entity_poly.pdbx_seq_one_letter_code
_entity_poly.pdbx_strand_id
1 'polypeptide(L)'
;MFLMLLGCLCCSAVFSVDISCRDERGDPVDWFLIYKLPKKKIGAVGTGLDYMYLDSKMESWMMSAFLVNMTQGAIGQTLSQLYSGAYKSNSSVYAIYNDAPPIIKYNVSYGHTKGVMLFDRCQGFWLSHTIPHFPSFPEKGYIYPESGKVNGQTALCVTYKYKQFFHIVNQLLYMSPRFFNCSVPQTFSPEFSLLSKLCDNMKVPFDTDRSVEELVSANGEQFTSFVKSACFVDDIYSGWVAQLLAVNLLVETWQITGHPLPSNCSLPWHTLNIRRVRALGPALFLSRHDHSKWCVSRDLETPLTCLGDLNRDKAQMWRGGGLTCTRHPLIHKAFRRLVDDFMGC
;
A
#
# COMPACT_ATOMS: atom_id res chain seq x y z
N MET A 1 -44.09 42.00 -33.46
CA MET A 1 -43.89 40.55 -33.17
C MET A 1 -42.39 40.31 -33.10
N PHE A 2 -41.82 40.44 -31.89
CA PHE A 2 -40.39 40.24 -31.64
C PHE A 2 -40.15 38.75 -31.40
N LEU A 3 -39.36 38.11 -32.27
CA LEU A 3 -38.95 36.72 -32.11
C LEU A 3 -37.67 36.69 -31.26
N MET A 4 -37.76 36.28 -30.00
CA MET A 4 -36.60 35.96 -29.18
C MET A 4 -36.11 34.56 -29.52
N LEU A 5 -34.92 34.47 -30.13
CA LEU A 5 -34.14 33.23 -30.21
C LEU A 5 -33.44 33.02 -28.85
N LEU A 6 -33.96 32.09 -28.04
CA LEU A 6 -33.21 31.55 -26.91
C LEU A 6 -32.17 30.56 -27.45
N GLY A 7 -30.92 31.03 -27.53
CA GLY A 7 -29.76 30.16 -27.73
C GLY A 7 -29.54 29.29 -26.50
N CYS A 8 -29.88 28.01 -26.61
CA CYS A 8 -29.59 27.01 -25.60
C CYS A 8 -28.08 26.71 -25.64
N LEU A 9 -27.29 27.39 -24.80
CA LEU A 9 -25.92 26.97 -24.50
C LEU A 9 -26.00 25.64 -23.75
N CYS A 10 -25.93 24.53 -24.49
CA CYS A 10 -25.55 23.24 -23.92
C CYS A 10 -24.13 23.38 -23.38
N CYS A 11 -24.01 23.63 -22.08
CA CYS A 11 -22.78 23.47 -21.35
C CYS A 11 -22.48 21.97 -21.34
N SER A 12 -21.66 21.51 -22.29
CA SER A 12 -21.11 20.16 -22.27
C SER A 12 -20.26 20.04 -21.01
N ALA A 13 -20.85 19.55 -19.92
CA ALA A 13 -20.11 19.13 -18.75
C ALA A 13 -19.16 18.02 -19.23
N VAL A 14 -17.89 18.37 -19.42
CA VAL A 14 -16.83 17.39 -19.55
C VAL A 14 -16.80 16.70 -18.20
N PHE A 15 -17.45 15.53 -18.11
CA PHE A 15 -17.31 14.65 -16.96
C PHE A 15 -15.85 14.21 -16.90
N SER A 16 -15.03 14.99 -16.21
CA SER A 16 -13.71 14.54 -15.78
C SER A 16 -13.99 13.37 -14.84
N VAL A 17 -13.58 12.17 -15.24
CA VAL A 17 -13.73 10.99 -14.42
C VAL A 17 -12.79 11.15 -13.23
N ASP A 18 -13.34 11.29 -12.02
CA ASP A 18 -12.56 11.50 -10.80
C ASP A 18 -11.48 10.43 -10.64
N ILE A 19 -10.25 10.85 -10.31
CA ILE A 19 -9.16 9.92 -10.01
C ILE A 19 -9.48 9.19 -8.70
N SER A 20 -9.51 7.86 -8.72
CA SER A 20 -9.83 7.05 -7.54
C SER A 20 -9.22 5.65 -7.60
N CYS A 21 -9.24 4.91 -6.49
CA CYS A 21 -9.15 3.45 -6.56
C CYS A 21 -10.33 2.90 -7.39
N ARG A 22 -10.06 1.85 -8.16
CA ARG A 22 -11.04 1.16 -9.01
C ARG A 22 -11.19 -0.28 -8.56
N ASP A 23 -12.43 -0.75 -8.50
CA ASP A 23 -12.70 -2.14 -8.18
C ASP A 23 -12.43 -3.09 -9.36
N GLU A 24 -12.71 -4.38 -9.17
CA GLU A 24 -12.50 -5.42 -10.18
C GLU A 24 -13.23 -5.14 -11.51
N ARG A 25 -14.32 -4.36 -11.49
CA ARG A 25 -15.10 -3.97 -12.68
C ARG A 25 -14.67 -2.63 -13.28
N GLY A 26 -13.81 -1.88 -12.59
CA GLY A 26 -13.43 -0.53 -12.97
C GLY A 26 -14.31 0.57 -12.37
N ASP A 27 -15.24 0.23 -11.46
CA ASP A 27 -16.06 1.23 -10.79
C ASP A 27 -15.24 1.91 -9.67
N PRO A 28 -15.48 3.21 -9.35
CA PRO A 28 -14.86 3.84 -8.19
C PRO A 28 -15.14 3.08 -6.89
N VAL A 29 -14.12 3.00 -6.03
CA VAL A 29 -14.24 2.46 -4.67
C VAL A 29 -13.40 3.28 -3.69
N ASP A 30 -13.83 3.31 -2.43
CA ASP A 30 -13.17 4.13 -1.41
C ASP A 30 -11.80 3.55 -1.03
N TRP A 31 -11.73 2.22 -0.86
CA TRP A 31 -10.50 1.49 -0.68
C TRP A 31 -10.64 0.06 -1.19
N PHE A 32 -9.52 -0.56 -1.56
CA PHE A 32 -9.44 -2.00 -1.77
C PHE A 32 -8.12 -2.58 -1.29
N LEU A 33 -8.16 -3.88 -1.04
CA LEU A 33 -7.07 -4.73 -0.60
C LEU A 33 -6.92 -5.89 -1.57
N ILE A 34 -5.66 -6.19 -1.89
CA ILE A 34 -5.30 -7.37 -2.65
C ILE A 34 -4.31 -8.21 -1.87
N TYR A 35 -4.52 -9.52 -1.92
CA TYR A 35 -3.57 -10.51 -1.44
C TYR A 35 -3.28 -11.50 -2.57
N LYS A 36 -2.18 -11.27 -3.29
CA LYS A 36 -1.70 -12.19 -4.32
C LYS A 36 -1.07 -13.41 -3.67
N LEU A 37 -1.48 -14.59 -4.14
CA LEU A 37 -1.03 -15.86 -3.59
C LEU A 37 0.38 -16.23 -4.10
N PRO A 38 1.19 -16.96 -3.31
CA PRO A 38 2.49 -17.43 -3.75
C PRO A 38 2.38 -18.54 -4.80
N LYS A 39 3.45 -18.70 -5.59
CA LYS A 39 3.62 -19.84 -6.49
C LYS A 39 3.72 -21.15 -5.70
N LYS A 40 4.47 -21.16 -4.61
CA LYS A 40 4.65 -22.36 -3.76
C LYS A 40 3.67 -22.37 -2.59
N LYS A 41 2.80 -23.37 -2.57
CA LYS A 41 1.82 -23.64 -1.50
C LYS A 41 2.15 -25.00 -0.88
N ILE A 42 1.59 -25.30 0.29
CA ILE A 42 1.69 -26.62 0.91
C ILE A 42 0.82 -27.58 0.11
N GLY A 43 1.43 -28.64 -0.43
CA GLY A 43 0.74 -29.64 -1.25
C GLY A 43 0.35 -29.19 -2.67
N ALA A 44 0.72 -27.97 -3.09
CA ALA A 44 0.37 -27.46 -4.42
C ALA A 44 1.39 -26.42 -4.95
N VAL A 45 1.46 -26.31 -6.28
CA VAL A 45 2.17 -25.24 -6.97
C VAL A 45 1.16 -24.50 -7.84
N GLY A 46 0.96 -23.21 -7.56
CA GLY A 46 0.06 -22.35 -8.31
C GLY A 46 0.75 -21.55 -9.41
N THR A 47 0.02 -20.65 -10.04
CA THR A 47 0.56 -19.71 -11.05
C THR A 47 1.43 -18.62 -10.42
N GLY A 48 1.15 -18.27 -9.16
CA GLY A 48 1.72 -17.11 -8.48
C GLY A 48 1.09 -15.78 -8.92
N LEU A 49 -0.01 -15.84 -9.68
CA LEU A 49 -0.71 -14.70 -10.25
C LEU A 49 -2.14 -14.53 -9.73
N ASP A 50 -2.73 -15.60 -9.18
CA ASP A 50 -4.04 -15.57 -8.53
C ASP A 50 -3.99 -14.66 -7.29
N TYR A 51 -5.07 -13.93 -7.03
CA TYR A 51 -5.17 -13.08 -5.85
C TYR A 51 -6.55 -13.07 -5.22
N MET A 52 -6.58 -12.82 -3.92
CA MET A 52 -7.79 -12.47 -3.19
C MET A 52 -8.01 -10.97 -3.25
N TYR A 53 -9.26 -10.56 -3.30
CA TYR A 53 -9.73 -9.18 -3.36
C TYR A 53 -10.72 -8.89 -2.23
N LEU A 54 -10.65 -7.69 -1.66
CA LEU A 54 -11.59 -7.17 -0.67
C LEU A 54 -11.67 -5.65 -0.85
N ASP A 55 -12.87 -5.08 -0.84
CA ASP A 55 -13.07 -3.64 -0.95
C ASP A 55 -14.08 -3.09 0.04
N SER A 56 -14.31 -1.78 -0.01
CA SER A 56 -15.23 -1.08 0.88
C SER A 56 -16.71 -1.46 0.73
N LYS A 57 -17.08 -2.26 -0.27
CA LYS A 57 -18.45 -2.72 -0.54
C LYS A 57 -18.65 -4.20 -0.15
N MET A 58 -17.60 -4.85 0.36
CA MET A 58 -17.57 -6.29 0.60
C MET A 58 -17.37 -6.64 2.08
N GLU A 59 -17.93 -7.78 2.50
CA GLU A 59 -17.82 -8.25 3.89
C GLU A 59 -16.63 -9.19 4.15
N SER A 60 -16.10 -9.82 3.10
CA SER A 60 -15.01 -10.78 3.20
C SER A 60 -14.24 -10.87 1.90
N TRP A 61 -13.03 -11.44 1.98
CA TRP A 61 -12.25 -11.81 0.81
C TRP A 61 -13.10 -12.56 -0.23
N MET A 62 -12.80 -12.33 -1.50
CA MET A 62 -13.17 -13.21 -2.62
C MET A 62 -11.92 -13.57 -3.41
N MET A 63 -11.95 -14.67 -4.16
CA MET A 63 -10.95 -14.90 -5.21
C MET A 63 -11.29 -14.03 -6.41
N SER A 64 -10.31 -13.28 -6.93
CA SER A 64 -10.48 -12.54 -8.17
C SER A 64 -10.71 -13.47 -9.36
N ALA A 65 -11.50 -13.02 -10.32
CA ALA A 65 -11.64 -13.66 -11.63
C ALA A 65 -10.48 -13.31 -12.59
N PHE A 66 -9.65 -12.33 -12.24
CA PHE A 66 -8.52 -11.86 -13.01
C PHE A 66 -7.20 -12.32 -12.39
N LEU A 67 -6.14 -12.26 -13.18
CA LEU A 67 -4.77 -12.46 -12.72
C LEU A 67 -4.11 -11.10 -12.49
N VAL A 68 -3.24 -11.01 -11.49
CA VAL A 68 -2.59 -9.74 -11.13
C VAL A 68 -1.75 -9.16 -12.27
N ASN A 69 -1.35 -9.95 -13.28
CA ASN A 69 -0.60 -9.46 -14.43
C ASN A 69 -1.48 -8.95 -15.59
N MET A 70 -2.79 -8.95 -15.43
CA MET A 70 -3.74 -8.44 -16.42
C MET A 70 -3.97 -6.94 -16.21
N THR A 71 -4.36 -6.24 -17.28
CA THR A 71 -4.80 -4.83 -17.19
C THR A 71 -6.22 -4.72 -16.61
N GLN A 72 -7.00 -5.80 -16.65
CA GLN A 72 -8.24 -5.97 -15.90
C GLN A 72 -7.96 -6.25 -14.41
N GLY A 73 -9.00 -6.13 -13.58
CA GLY A 73 -8.87 -6.25 -12.13
C GLY A 73 -8.41 -4.95 -11.46
N ALA A 74 -8.54 -4.87 -10.14
CA ALA A 74 -8.50 -3.59 -9.43
C ALA A 74 -7.18 -2.82 -9.57
N ILE A 75 -6.01 -3.49 -9.52
CA ILE A 75 -4.71 -2.80 -9.72
C ILE A 75 -4.58 -2.28 -11.15
N GLY A 76 -4.89 -3.12 -12.15
CA GLY A 76 -4.80 -2.75 -13.56
C GLY A 76 -5.74 -1.59 -13.89
N GLN A 77 -6.99 -1.65 -13.44
CA GLN A 77 -7.98 -0.60 -13.60
C GLN A 77 -7.56 0.70 -12.90
N THR A 78 -7.05 0.61 -11.68
CA THR A 78 -6.59 1.78 -10.92
C THR A 78 -5.42 2.48 -11.59
N LEU A 79 -4.38 1.72 -11.97
CA LEU A 79 -3.19 2.27 -12.61
C LEU A 79 -3.42 2.68 -14.07
N SER A 80 -4.47 2.19 -14.73
CA SER A 80 -4.85 2.64 -16.08
C SER A 80 -5.08 4.15 -16.14
N GLN A 81 -5.59 4.76 -15.07
CA GLN A 81 -5.77 6.22 -14.98
C GLN A 81 -4.45 6.97 -15.13
N LEU A 82 -3.35 6.41 -14.59
CA LEU A 82 -2.01 6.96 -14.78
C LEU A 82 -1.53 6.75 -16.22
N TYR A 83 -1.61 5.51 -16.71
CA TYR A 83 -1.03 5.10 -18.00
C TYR A 83 -1.76 5.64 -19.23
N SER A 84 -3.06 5.92 -19.12
CA SER A 84 -3.88 6.45 -20.21
C SER A 84 -3.73 7.97 -20.40
N GLY A 85 -2.72 8.60 -19.79
CA GLY A 85 -2.29 9.95 -20.15
C GLY A 85 -2.10 10.90 -18.97
N ALA A 86 -2.54 10.57 -17.76
CA ALA A 86 -2.36 11.46 -16.60
C ALA A 86 -0.88 11.73 -16.30
N TYR A 87 0.01 10.79 -16.62
CA TYR A 87 1.46 10.99 -16.47
C TYR A 87 2.06 12.10 -17.37
N LYS A 88 1.33 12.51 -18.41
CA LYS A 88 1.68 13.64 -19.30
C LYS A 88 0.90 14.91 -18.98
N SER A 89 -0.02 14.85 -18.01
CA SER A 89 -0.90 15.96 -17.69
C SER A 89 -0.22 16.96 -16.76
N ASN A 90 -0.54 18.25 -16.94
CA ASN A 90 -0.22 19.31 -16.00
C ASN A 90 -1.36 19.56 -14.98
N SER A 91 -2.45 18.81 -15.06
CA SER A 91 -3.62 18.93 -14.17
C SER A 91 -3.62 17.92 -13.02
N SER A 92 -2.59 17.08 -12.91
CA SER A 92 -2.48 16.04 -11.89
C SER A 92 -1.03 15.84 -11.46
N VAL A 93 -0.84 15.42 -10.22
CA VAL A 93 0.44 15.01 -9.64
C VAL A 93 0.51 13.49 -9.62
N TYR A 94 1.66 12.92 -9.91
CA TYR A 94 1.92 11.51 -9.64
C TYR A 94 3.32 11.27 -9.11
N ALA A 95 3.47 10.23 -8.30
CA ALA A 95 4.78 9.78 -7.84
C ALA A 95 4.79 8.26 -7.70
N ILE A 96 5.87 7.66 -8.21
CA ILE A 96 6.12 6.23 -8.18
C ILE A 96 7.42 5.97 -7.45
N TYR A 97 7.36 5.14 -6.41
CA TYR A 97 8.51 4.82 -5.59
C TYR A 97 8.61 3.33 -5.32
N ASN A 98 9.84 2.83 -5.30
CA ASN A 98 10.17 1.46 -4.97
C ASN A 98 11.67 1.39 -4.69
N ASP A 99 12.09 0.75 -3.59
CA ASP A 99 13.51 0.57 -3.28
C ASP A 99 14.22 -0.41 -4.23
N ALA A 100 13.45 -1.29 -4.87
CA ALA A 100 13.85 -2.16 -5.97
C ALA A 100 13.00 -1.84 -7.22
N PRO A 101 13.18 -0.67 -7.85
CA PRO A 101 12.38 -0.27 -9.02
C PRO A 101 12.64 -1.19 -10.23
N PRO A 102 11.80 -1.14 -11.28
CA PRO A 102 12.06 -1.89 -12.51
C PRO A 102 13.36 -1.42 -13.16
N ILE A 103 14.20 -2.37 -13.61
CA ILE A 103 15.42 -2.13 -14.42
C ILE A 103 16.57 -1.41 -13.66
N ILE A 104 16.29 -0.57 -12.67
CA ILE A 104 17.32 0.14 -11.88
C ILE A 104 17.77 -0.75 -10.72
N LYS A 105 19.09 -0.79 -10.46
CA LYS A 105 19.69 -1.58 -9.38
C LYS A 105 19.08 -1.22 -8.02
N TYR A 106 18.80 -2.23 -7.21
CA TYR A 106 18.37 -2.10 -5.81
C TYR A 106 19.35 -1.22 -5.01
N ASN A 107 18.81 -0.36 -4.13
CA ASN A 107 19.62 0.47 -3.25
C ASN A 107 19.07 0.45 -1.82
N VAL A 108 19.86 -0.12 -0.91
CA VAL A 108 19.51 -0.30 0.50
C VAL A 108 19.48 1.01 1.31
N SER A 109 20.06 2.09 0.79
CA SER A 109 20.11 3.38 1.49
C SER A 109 18.74 4.06 1.60
N TYR A 110 17.76 3.64 0.80
CA TYR A 110 16.39 4.13 0.85
C TYR A 110 15.52 3.22 1.74
N GLY A 111 14.41 3.75 2.24
CA GLY A 111 13.45 2.97 3.00
C GLY A 111 12.88 1.80 2.20
N HIS A 112 12.40 0.76 2.89
CA HIS A 112 11.86 -0.45 2.27
C HIS A 112 10.43 -0.30 1.71
N THR A 113 10.10 0.88 1.21
CA THR A 113 8.74 1.27 0.90
C THR A 113 8.49 1.31 -0.60
N LYS A 114 7.25 1.03 -1.01
CA LYS A 114 6.86 0.95 -2.43
C LYS A 114 5.42 1.40 -2.61
N GLY A 115 5.16 2.14 -3.67
CA GLY A 115 3.81 2.53 -4.00
C GLY A 115 3.70 3.53 -5.14
N VAL A 116 2.46 3.92 -5.37
CA VAL A 116 2.04 4.82 -6.43
C VAL A 116 1.04 5.81 -5.85
N MET A 117 1.17 7.07 -6.20
CA MET A 117 0.08 8.04 -6.03
C MET A 117 -0.22 8.74 -7.33
N LEU A 118 -1.48 9.07 -7.52
CA LEU A 118 -1.98 9.93 -8.58
C LEU A 118 -3.15 10.73 -8.02
N PHE A 119 -3.11 12.05 -8.16
CA PHE A 119 -4.17 12.93 -7.69
C PHE A 119 -4.26 14.23 -8.47
N ASP A 120 -5.46 14.82 -8.50
CA ASP A 120 -5.73 16.16 -9.02
C ASP A 120 -6.19 17.10 -7.90
N ARG A 121 -6.75 18.25 -8.25
CA ARG A 121 -7.23 19.27 -7.29
C ARG A 121 -8.47 18.85 -6.49
N CYS A 122 -9.13 17.76 -6.87
CA CYS A 122 -10.29 17.22 -6.20
C CYS A 122 -9.90 16.04 -5.30
N GLN A 123 -9.29 15.01 -5.89
CA GLN A 123 -8.98 13.76 -5.21
C GLN A 123 -7.95 12.91 -5.96
N GLY A 124 -7.62 11.76 -5.39
CA GLY A 124 -6.79 10.77 -6.04
C GLY A 124 -6.72 9.49 -5.25
N PHE A 125 -5.71 8.66 -5.55
CA PHE A 125 -5.42 7.46 -4.78
C PHE A 125 -3.98 7.41 -4.31
N TRP A 126 -3.76 6.70 -3.21
CA TRP A 126 -2.46 6.19 -2.80
C TRP A 126 -2.51 4.67 -2.70
N LEU A 127 -1.67 4.01 -3.48
CA LEU A 127 -1.52 2.56 -3.57
C LEU A 127 -0.17 2.16 -2.94
N SER A 128 -0.18 1.61 -1.73
CA SER A 128 0.99 0.98 -1.12
C SER A 128 1.01 -0.52 -1.40
N HIS A 129 2.20 -1.11 -1.61
CA HIS A 129 2.31 -2.53 -1.94
C HIS A 129 3.66 -3.16 -1.57
N THR A 130 3.73 -4.49 -1.54
CA THR A 130 4.97 -5.23 -1.23
C THR A 130 5.71 -5.79 -2.44
N ILE A 131 5.36 -5.35 -3.65
CA ILE A 131 5.85 -5.90 -4.93
C ILE A 131 7.16 -5.23 -5.42
N PRO A 132 8.32 -5.91 -5.41
CA PRO A 132 9.55 -5.39 -6.02
C PRO A 132 9.41 -5.29 -7.55
N HIS A 133 10.11 -4.34 -8.15
CA HIS A 133 10.13 -4.08 -9.60
C HIS A 133 8.76 -3.72 -10.19
N PHE A 134 7.86 -3.20 -9.35
CA PHE A 134 6.52 -2.76 -9.71
C PHE A 134 6.25 -1.36 -9.15
N PRO A 135 5.44 -0.53 -9.82
CA PRO A 135 4.95 -0.73 -11.18
C PRO A 135 6.04 -0.42 -12.23
N SER A 136 5.74 -0.67 -13.50
CA SER A 136 6.52 -0.18 -14.63
C SER A 136 6.48 1.33 -14.78
N PHE A 137 7.47 1.86 -15.51
CA PHE A 137 7.46 3.23 -16.00
C PHE A 137 6.18 3.54 -16.80
N PRO A 138 5.55 4.71 -16.64
CA PRO A 138 4.28 5.03 -17.28
C PRO A 138 4.24 4.83 -18.80
N GLU A 139 5.34 5.12 -19.49
CA GLU A 139 5.46 4.99 -20.94
C GLU A 139 5.36 3.54 -21.43
N LYS A 140 5.56 2.56 -20.54
CA LYS A 140 5.47 1.13 -20.85
C LYS A 140 4.09 0.53 -20.54
N GLY A 141 3.17 1.32 -19.97
CA GLY A 141 1.88 0.83 -19.50
C GLY A 141 2.00 -0.14 -18.33
N TYR A 142 0.95 -0.92 -18.08
CA TYR A 142 0.89 -1.87 -16.98
C TYR A 142 1.72 -3.12 -17.27
N ILE A 143 2.75 -3.37 -16.45
CA ILE A 143 3.57 -4.58 -16.52
C ILE A 143 3.78 -5.09 -15.10
N TYR A 144 3.34 -6.34 -14.89
CA TYR A 144 3.62 -7.05 -13.64
C TYR A 144 4.95 -7.82 -13.75
N PRO A 145 5.88 -7.69 -12.79
CA PRO A 145 7.20 -8.28 -12.88
C PRO A 145 7.16 -9.81 -12.76
N GLU A 146 7.96 -10.52 -13.57
CA GLU A 146 8.06 -11.98 -13.53
C GLU A 146 8.50 -12.49 -12.13
N SER A 147 9.42 -11.78 -11.48
CA SER A 147 9.86 -12.09 -10.12
C SER A 147 8.75 -11.94 -9.08
N GLY A 148 7.73 -11.13 -9.36
CA GLY A 148 6.54 -10.96 -8.52
C GLY A 148 5.64 -12.20 -8.44
N LYS A 149 5.86 -13.22 -9.29
CA LYS A 149 5.08 -14.47 -9.22
C LYS A 149 5.46 -15.35 -8.04
N VAL A 150 6.69 -15.25 -7.54
CA VAL A 150 7.28 -16.24 -6.62
C VAL A 150 6.56 -16.25 -5.27
N ASN A 151 6.46 -15.09 -4.62
CA ASN A 151 6.01 -14.97 -3.24
C ASN A 151 4.62 -14.32 -3.14
N GLY A 152 3.93 -14.56 -2.03
CA GLY A 152 2.68 -13.85 -1.70
C GLY A 152 2.94 -12.35 -1.54
N GLN A 153 2.00 -11.50 -1.91
CA GLN A 153 2.18 -10.04 -1.87
C GLN A 153 0.86 -9.36 -1.57
N THR A 154 0.93 -8.20 -0.90
CA THR A 154 -0.24 -7.39 -0.58
C THR A 154 -0.16 -6.01 -1.21
N ALA A 155 -1.32 -5.44 -1.47
CA ALA A 155 -1.48 -4.04 -1.86
C ALA A 155 -2.73 -3.45 -1.19
N LEU A 156 -2.63 -2.19 -0.79
CA LEU A 156 -3.73 -1.37 -0.26
C LEU A 156 -3.84 -0.12 -1.14
N CYS A 157 -5.01 0.08 -1.74
CA CYS A 157 -5.36 1.33 -2.40
C CYS A 157 -6.41 2.04 -1.54
N VAL A 158 -6.20 3.33 -1.29
CA VAL A 158 -7.21 4.18 -0.66
C VAL A 158 -7.38 5.45 -1.52
N THR A 159 -8.65 5.79 -1.77
CA THR A 159 -9.05 7.04 -2.42
C THR A 159 -9.06 8.14 -1.37
N TYR A 160 -8.39 9.25 -1.65
CA TYR A 160 -8.22 10.37 -0.72
C TYR A 160 -8.62 11.69 -1.38
N LYS A 161 -9.22 12.59 -0.60
CA LYS A 161 -9.40 13.99 -1.04
C LYS A 161 -8.07 14.72 -1.06
N TYR A 162 -7.95 15.74 -1.91
CA TYR A 162 -6.71 16.50 -2.15
C TYR A 162 -5.92 16.86 -0.89
N LYS A 163 -6.60 17.33 0.17
CA LYS A 163 -5.95 17.75 1.42
C LYS A 163 -5.23 16.62 2.17
N GLN A 164 -5.65 15.37 2.01
CA GLN A 164 -5.01 14.24 2.68
C GLN A 164 -3.60 13.98 2.14
N PHE A 165 -3.30 14.39 0.92
CA PHE A 165 -1.97 14.22 0.33
C PHE A 165 -0.89 15.06 1.04
N PHE A 166 -1.24 16.14 1.75
CA PHE A 166 -0.28 16.85 2.60
C PHE A 166 0.25 15.95 3.72
N HIS A 167 -0.65 15.22 4.39
CA HIS A 167 -0.29 14.26 5.44
C HIS A 167 0.49 13.08 4.88
N ILE A 168 0.07 12.52 3.74
CA ILE A 168 0.77 11.41 3.07
C ILE A 168 2.19 11.82 2.66
N VAL A 169 2.38 13.02 2.10
CA VAL A 169 3.71 13.52 1.71
C VAL A 169 4.60 13.76 2.93
N ASN A 170 4.04 14.24 4.04
CA ASN A 170 4.77 14.33 5.31
C ASN A 170 5.20 12.94 5.81
N GLN A 171 4.35 11.92 5.72
CA GLN A 171 4.71 10.56 6.10
C GLN A 171 5.84 9.99 5.20
N LEU A 172 5.80 10.29 3.90
CA LEU A 172 6.84 9.86 2.95
C LEU A 172 8.22 10.44 3.26
N LEU A 173 8.31 11.65 3.83
CA LEU A 173 9.58 12.22 4.28
C LEU A 173 10.33 11.27 5.22
N TYR A 174 9.66 10.71 6.23
CA TYR A 174 10.26 9.80 7.20
C TYR A 174 10.61 8.45 6.59
N MET A 175 9.75 7.92 5.72
CA MET A 175 10.00 6.64 5.05
C MET A 175 11.21 6.71 4.11
N SER A 176 11.59 7.91 3.65
CA SER A 176 12.68 8.12 2.68
C SER A 176 12.58 7.17 1.47
N PRO A 177 11.42 7.16 0.76
CA PRO A 177 11.19 6.32 -0.40
C PRO A 177 12.17 6.64 -1.53
N ARG A 178 12.42 5.65 -2.37
CA ARG A 178 13.15 5.86 -3.62
C ARG A 178 12.18 6.15 -4.76
N PHE A 179 11.93 7.43 -5.02
CA PHE A 179 11.19 7.84 -6.22
C PHE A 179 12.03 7.52 -7.47
N PHE A 180 11.41 6.89 -8.46
CA PHE A 180 12.07 6.60 -9.75
C PHE A 180 11.33 7.18 -10.94
N ASN A 181 10.08 7.62 -10.75
CA ASN A 181 9.35 8.42 -11.72
C ASN A 181 8.33 9.28 -10.95
N CYS A 182 8.34 10.59 -11.19
CA CYS A 182 7.51 11.54 -10.48
C CYS A 182 7.28 12.79 -11.32
N SER A 183 6.10 13.39 -11.21
CA SER A 183 5.78 14.69 -11.77
C SER A 183 4.94 15.49 -10.78
N VAL A 184 5.44 16.67 -10.42
CA VAL A 184 4.71 17.70 -9.67
C VAL A 184 4.64 18.95 -10.57
N PRO A 185 3.54 19.16 -11.31
CA PRO A 185 3.42 20.32 -12.19
C PRO A 185 3.50 21.64 -11.42
N GLN A 186 3.95 22.71 -12.09
CA GLN A 186 4.19 24.02 -11.48
C GLN A 186 2.98 24.60 -10.75
N THR A 187 1.77 24.25 -11.19
CA THR A 187 0.51 24.64 -10.55
C THR A 187 0.32 24.01 -9.18
N PHE A 188 0.97 22.88 -8.87
CA PHE A 188 0.92 22.19 -7.57
C PHE A 188 2.17 22.44 -6.71
N SER A 189 3.31 22.78 -7.32
CA SER A 189 4.60 22.94 -6.64
C SER A 189 4.60 23.85 -5.41
N PRO A 190 3.87 24.99 -5.35
CA PRO A 190 3.83 25.81 -4.14
C PRO A 190 3.28 25.06 -2.92
N GLU A 191 2.25 24.23 -3.12
CA GLU A 191 1.58 23.47 -2.06
C GLU A 191 2.33 22.14 -1.77
N PHE A 192 2.89 21.52 -2.81
CA PHE A 192 3.60 20.23 -2.73
C PHE A 192 5.11 20.35 -2.86
N SER A 193 5.69 21.46 -2.38
CA SER A 193 7.13 21.71 -2.47
C SER A 193 7.98 20.62 -1.80
N LEU A 194 7.46 20.01 -0.72
CA LEU A 194 8.09 18.86 -0.07
C LEU A 194 8.15 17.66 -1.03
N LEU A 195 7.06 17.33 -1.72
CA LEU A 195 7.04 16.24 -2.69
C LEU A 195 7.99 16.52 -3.86
N SER A 196 8.03 17.75 -4.38
CA SER A 196 8.98 18.14 -5.43
C SER A 196 10.43 17.87 -4.99
N LYS A 197 10.81 18.31 -3.78
CA LYS A 197 12.15 18.06 -3.20
C LYS A 197 12.45 16.57 -3.07
N LEU A 198 11.49 15.77 -2.61
CA LEU A 198 11.65 14.32 -2.48
C LEU A 198 11.81 13.65 -3.84
N CYS A 199 11.08 14.09 -4.87
CA CYS A 199 11.20 13.58 -6.23
C CYS A 199 12.56 13.91 -6.86
N ASP A 200 13.16 15.05 -6.51
CA ASP A 200 14.52 15.44 -6.89
C ASP A 200 15.61 14.75 -6.02
N ASN A 201 15.22 13.78 -5.18
CA ASN A 201 16.09 13.08 -4.23
C ASN A 201 16.84 14.01 -3.27
N MET A 202 16.27 15.18 -2.95
CA MET A 202 16.84 16.08 -1.96
C MET A 202 16.67 15.51 -0.56
N LYS A 203 17.72 15.58 0.24
CA LYS A 203 17.63 15.28 1.67
C LYS A 203 16.92 16.43 2.38
N VAL A 204 15.77 16.13 2.94
CA VAL A 204 14.99 17.08 3.76
C VAL A 204 15.12 16.65 5.21
N PRO A 205 15.53 17.55 6.14
CA PRO A 205 15.62 17.21 7.56
C PRO A 205 14.24 17.01 8.18
N PHE A 206 14.20 16.22 9.23
CA PHE A 206 13.02 16.00 10.08
C PHE A 206 13.47 15.96 11.54
N ASP A 207 12.59 16.36 12.47
CA ASP A 207 12.97 16.59 13.87
C ASP A 207 12.87 15.34 14.75
N THR A 208 12.19 14.29 14.28
CA THR A 208 11.94 13.06 15.02
C THR A 208 12.27 11.84 14.18
N ASP A 209 12.56 10.70 14.79
CA ASP A 209 12.91 9.50 14.05
C ASP A 209 11.68 8.73 13.50
N ARG A 210 10.46 9.15 13.85
CA ARG A 210 9.18 8.50 13.53
C ARG A 210 8.00 9.48 13.63
N SER A 211 6.91 9.20 12.92
CA SER A 211 5.71 10.04 12.90
C SER A 211 4.42 9.22 12.82
N VAL A 212 3.34 9.76 13.38
CA VAL A 212 1.97 9.19 13.30
C VAL A 212 1.03 10.24 12.74
N GLU A 213 0.26 9.89 11.73
CA GLU A 213 -0.78 10.74 11.14
C GLU A 213 -2.08 9.97 10.96
N GLU A 214 -3.21 10.61 11.25
CA GLU A 214 -4.53 10.07 10.90
C GLU A 214 -4.86 10.48 9.46
N LEU A 215 -5.21 9.49 8.66
CA LEU A 215 -5.63 9.62 7.28
C LEU A 215 -7.11 9.26 7.17
N VAL A 216 -7.85 10.03 6.39
CA VAL A 216 -9.28 9.82 6.20
C VAL A 216 -9.55 9.64 4.71
N SER A 217 -10.13 8.50 4.33
CA SER A 217 -10.49 8.23 2.94
C SER A 217 -11.54 9.23 2.42
N ALA A 218 -11.78 9.20 1.11
CA ALA A 218 -12.75 10.08 0.47
C ALA A 218 -14.18 9.89 1.00
N ASN A 219 -14.53 8.69 1.46
CA ASN A 219 -15.83 8.39 2.07
C ASN A 219 -15.79 8.27 3.62
N GLY A 220 -14.71 8.69 4.27
CA GLY A 220 -14.66 8.85 5.73
C GLY A 220 -14.12 7.66 6.53
N GLU A 221 -13.60 6.62 5.88
CA GLU A 221 -12.90 5.52 6.56
C GLU A 221 -11.58 6.05 7.17
N GLN A 222 -11.31 5.67 8.42
CA GLN A 222 -10.15 6.14 9.17
C GLN A 222 -9.00 5.13 9.09
N PHE A 223 -7.82 5.64 8.76
CA PHE A 223 -6.56 4.90 8.77
C PHE A 223 -5.53 5.66 9.58
N THR A 224 -4.71 4.96 10.34
CA THR A 224 -3.57 5.54 11.05
C THR A 224 -2.28 5.15 10.34
N SER A 225 -1.50 6.15 9.90
CA SER A 225 -0.19 5.94 9.28
C SER A 225 0.89 6.03 10.35
N PHE A 226 1.61 4.92 10.58
CA PHE A 226 2.81 4.86 11.42
C PHE A 226 4.03 4.77 10.52
N VAL A 227 4.91 5.76 10.55
CA VAL A 227 6.16 5.73 9.78
C VAL A 227 7.37 5.90 10.66
N LYS A 228 8.44 5.18 10.32
CA LYS A 228 9.76 5.37 10.90
C LYS A 228 10.77 5.73 9.83
N SER A 229 11.79 6.46 10.25
CA SER A 229 13.03 6.68 9.51
C SER A 229 14.07 5.61 9.86
N ALA A 230 15.21 5.65 9.18
CA ALA A 230 16.37 4.83 9.50
C ALA A 230 16.98 5.13 10.89
N CYS A 231 16.64 6.27 11.49
CA CYS A 231 17.14 6.68 12.82
C CYS A 231 16.41 5.96 13.96
N PHE A 232 15.18 5.48 13.75
CA PHE A 232 14.47 4.66 14.72
C PHE A 232 14.95 3.22 14.57
N VAL A 233 15.89 2.78 15.40
CA VAL A 233 16.63 1.53 15.19
C VAL A 233 16.00 0.33 15.89
N ASP A 234 14.67 0.30 16.01
CA ASP A 234 13.91 -0.82 16.59
C ASP A 234 12.90 -1.42 15.59
N ASP A 235 12.37 -2.59 15.92
CA ASP A 235 11.27 -3.26 15.22
C ASP A 235 9.99 -2.42 15.34
N ILE A 236 9.48 -1.89 14.21
CA ILE A 236 8.27 -1.04 14.19
C ILE A 236 7.07 -1.72 14.86
N TYR A 237 6.96 -3.05 14.74
CA TYR A 237 5.86 -3.81 15.34
C TYR A 237 6.03 -3.91 16.86
N SER A 238 7.16 -4.45 17.32
CA SER A 238 7.38 -4.77 18.74
C SER A 238 7.76 -3.56 19.59
N GLY A 239 8.70 -2.75 19.12
CA GLY A 239 9.26 -1.61 19.86
C GLY A 239 8.40 -0.35 19.78
N TRP A 240 7.35 -0.35 18.95
CA TRP A 240 6.51 0.83 18.79
C TRP A 240 5.01 0.54 18.69
N VAL A 241 4.51 -0.01 17.59
CA VAL A 241 3.04 -0.06 17.35
C VAL A 241 2.30 -0.92 18.37
N ALA A 242 2.82 -2.11 18.73
CA ALA A 242 2.21 -2.95 19.76
C ALA A 242 2.14 -2.23 21.12
N GLN A 243 3.22 -1.53 21.50
CA GLN A 243 3.29 -0.85 22.80
C GLN A 243 2.42 0.40 22.84
N LEU A 244 2.48 1.23 21.80
CA LEU A 244 1.73 2.48 21.71
C LEU A 244 0.22 2.23 21.70
N LEU A 245 -0.22 1.19 20.99
CA LEU A 245 -1.64 0.86 20.88
C LEU A 245 -2.13 -0.11 21.97
N ALA A 246 -1.24 -0.59 22.83
CA ALA A 246 -1.55 -1.54 23.88
C ALA A 246 -2.25 -2.82 23.35
N VAL A 247 -1.67 -3.43 22.31
CA VAL A 247 -2.23 -4.62 21.65
C VAL A 247 -1.20 -5.69 21.36
N ASN A 248 -1.59 -6.95 21.56
CA ASN A 248 -0.80 -8.09 21.10
C ASN A 248 -0.98 -8.28 19.58
N LEU A 249 0.12 -8.35 18.83
CA LEU A 249 0.12 -8.46 17.38
C LEU A 249 0.49 -9.87 16.91
N LEU A 250 -0.20 -10.34 15.87
CA LEU A 250 0.20 -11.44 15.01
C LEU A 250 0.75 -10.84 13.72
N VAL A 251 2.01 -11.11 13.37
CA VAL A 251 2.72 -10.41 12.29
C VAL A 251 3.18 -11.37 11.21
N GLU A 252 2.72 -11.14 9.98
CA GLU A 252 3.19 -11.80 8.76
C GLU A 252 4.23 -10.91 8.10
N THR A 253 5.42 -11.47 7.85
CA THR A 253 6.49 -10.85 7.06
C THR A 253 7.32 -11.94 6.41
N TRP A 254 8.19 -11.58 5.47
CA TRP A 254 9.04 -12.56 4.80
C TRP A 254 10.14 -13.10 5.71
N GLN A 255 10.11 -14.41 6.01
CA GLN A 255 10.99 -15.06 7.01
C GLN A 255 12.13 -15.87 6.40
N ILE A 256 12.78 -15.39 5.34
CA ILE A 256 13.96 -16.07 4.76
C ILE A 256 15.25 -15.26 4.82
N THR A 257 15.19 -14.05 5.35
CA THR A 257 16.37 -13.21 5.51
C THR A 257 17.34 -13.84 6.52
N GLY A 258 18.61 -13.42 6.51
CA GLY A 258 19.66 -14.10 7.30
C GLY A 258 19.47 -14.01 8.82
N HIS A 259 18.75 -12.99 9.32
CA HIS A 259 18.57 -12.74 10.75
C HIS A 259 17.14 -12.30 11.07
N PRO A 260 16.13 -13.17 10.82
CA PRO A 260 14.75 -12.85 11.12
C PRO A 260 14.59 -12.69 12.63
N LEU A 261 13.84 -11.68 13.05
CA LEU A 261 13.58 -11.43 14.47
C LEU A 261 12.59 -12.49 14.99
N PRO A 262 12.82 -13.08 16.17
CA PRO A 262 11.88 -14.02 16.77
C PRO A 262 10.59 -13.30 17.22
N SER A 263 9.59 -14.10 17.57
CA SER A 263 8.46 -13.59 18.36
C SER A 263 8.98 -12.90 19.63
N ASN A 264 8.37 -11.78 20.00
CA ASN A 264 8.81 -10.97 21.13
C ASN A 264 7.70 -10.95 22.21
N CYS A 265 8.02 -11.53 23.37
CA CYS A 265 7.19 -11.50 24.58
C CYS A 265 7.93 -10.89 25.78
N SER A 266 9.02 -10.14 25.54
CA SER A 266 9.78 -9.48 26.61
C SER A 266 9.22 -8.10 26.98
N LEU A 267 8.35 -7.54 26.15
CA LEU A 267 7.64 -6.28 26.37
C LEU A 267 6.19 -6.54 26.82
N PRO A 268 5.50 -5.57 27.44
CA PRO A 268 4.13 -5.75 27.93
C PRO A 268 3.13 -6.22 26.86
N TRP A 269 3.30 -5.75 25.63
CA TRP A 269 2.46 -6.13 24.49
C TRP A 269 3.26 -6.95 23.50
N HIS A 270 2.81 -8.18 23.23
CA HIS A 270 3.59 -9.18 22.52
C HIS A 270 3.44 -9.06 21.00
N THR A 271 4.50 -9.44 20.28
CA THR A 271 4.50 -9.52 18.82
C THR A 271 4.89 -10.93 18.39
N LEU A 272 3.92 -11.71 17.93
CA LEU A 272 4.11 -13.11 17.52
C LEU A 272 4.18 -13.22 16.00
N ASN A 273 5.21 -13.89 15.49
CA ASN A 273 5.35 -14.13 14.06
C ASN A 273 4.35 -15.19 13.57
N ILE A 274 3.59 -14.89 12.54
CA ILE A 274 2.79 -15.87 11.81
C ILE A 274 3.75 -16.83 11.11
N ARG A 275 3.51 -18.15 11.17
CA ARG A 275 4.34 -19.17 10.50
C ARG A 275 3.68 -19.64 9.22
N ARG A 276 2.35 -19.66 9.19
CA ARG A 276 1.55 -20.20 8.10
C ARG A 276 0.27 -19.41 7.92
N VAL A 277 -0.05 -19.17 6.65
CA VAL A 277 -1.23 -18.43 6.22
C VAL A 277 -2.17 -19.39 5.48
N ARG A 278 -3.46 -19.28 5.79
CA ARG A 278 -4.57 -19.97 5.13
C ARG A 278 -5.40 -18.95 4.36
N ALA A 279 -5.16 -18.89 3.05
CA ALA A 279 -5.97 -18.10 2.14
C ALA A 279 -7.32 -18.79 1.86
N LEU A 280 -8.20 -18.12 1.11
CA LEU A 280 -9.46 -18.70 0.67
C LEU A 280 -9.26 -20.00 -0.12
N GLY A 281 -10.20 -20.93 0.07
CA GLY A 281 -10.13 -22.27 -0.50
C GLY A 281 -9.08 -23.16 0.20
N PRO A 282 -8.49 -24.15 -0.49
CA PRO A 282 -7.48 -25.03 0.09
C PRO A 282 -6.06 -24.41 0.13
N ALA A 283 -5.91 -23.11 -0.17
CA ALA A 283 -4.61 -22.48 -0.32
C ALA A 283 -3.93 -22.23 1.04
N LEU A 284 -2.93 -23.03 1.35
CA LEU A 284 -2.13 -22.93 2.56
C LEU A 284 -0.66 -22.72 2.19
N PHE A 285 0.05 -21.78 2.84
CA PHE A 285 1.46 -21.52 2.55
C PHE A 285 2.22 -20.97 3.76
N LEU A 286 3.54 -21.16 3.74
CA LEU A 286 4.44 -20.69 4.81
C LEU A 286 4.88 -19.25 4.56
N SER A 287 5.11 -18.48 5.63
CA SER A 287 5.57 -17.08 5.59
C SER A 287 6.92 -16.91 4.86
N ARG A 288 7.73 -17.97 4.77
CA ARG A 288 8.94 -17.97 3.92
C ARG A 288 8.68 -17.83 2.41
N HIS A 289 7.44 -18.07 1.99
CA HIS A 289 6.98 -17.91 0.61
C HIS A 289 6.10 -16.66 0.46
N ASP A 290 6.13 -15.75 1.42
CA ASP A 290 5.29 -14.56 1.42
C ASP A 290 6.11 -13.28 1.64
N HIS A 291 5.98 -12.33 0.72
CA HIS A 291 6.56 -10.99 0.78
C HIS A 291 5.59 -9.95 1.35
N SER A 292 4.32 -10.30 1.53
CA SER A 292 3.36 -9.47 2.24
C SER A 292 3.86 -9.17 3.65
N LYS A 293 3.44 -8.02 4.13
CA LYS A 293 3.81 -7.49 5.43
C LYS A 293 2.55 -6.89 6.00
N TRP A 294 2.02 -7.57 7.00
CA TRP A 294 0.80 -7.14 7.66
C TRP A 294 0.79 -7.67 9.08
N CYS A 295 0.04 -7.00 9.94
CA CYS A 295 -0.24 -7.50 11.27
C CYS A 295 -1.71 -7.37 11.60
N VAL A 296 -2.16 -8.21 12.52
CA VAL A 296 -3.52 -8.17 13.05
C VAL A 296 -3.45 -8.33 14.57
N SER A 297 -4.31 -7.63 15.29
CA SER A 297 -4.43 -7.85 16.74
C SER A 297 -4.89 -9.28 17.03
N ARG A 298 -4.30 -9.87 18.07
CA ARG A 298 -4.64 -11.21 18.54
C ARG A 298 -6.02 -11.25 19.17
N ASP A 299 -6.33 -10.21 19.96
CA ASP A 299 -7.62 -10.02 20.61
C ASP A 299 -8.67 -9.55 19.59
N LEU A 300 -9.84 -10.19 19.63
CA LEU A 300 -10.95 -9.89 18.74
C LEU A 300 -11.74 -8.65 19.18
N GLU A 301 -11.68 -8.29 20.48
CA GLU A 301 -12.40 -7.14 21.03
C GLU A 301 -11.69 -5.81 20.75
N THR A 302 -10.38 -5.85 20.45
CA THR A 302 -9.60 -4.68 20.04
C THR A 302 -9.14 -4.83 18.58
N PRO A 303 -10.02 -4.63 17.59
CA PRO A 303 -9.68 -4.87 16.19
C PRO A 303 -8.61 -3.89 15.71
N LEU A 304 -7.54 -4.44 15.15
CA LEU A 304 -6.50 -3.69 14.46
C LEU A 304 -5.95 -4.55 13.33
N THR A 305 -5.90 -3.99 12.13
CA THR A 305 -5.15 -4.56 11.00
C THR A 305 -4.23 -3.51 10.46
N CYS A 306 -2.98 -3.86 10.20
CA CYS A 306 -2.04 -2.97 9.51
C CYS A 306 -1.40 -3.66 8.31
N LEU A 307 -1.17 -2.91 7.24
CA LEU A 307 -0.36 -3.31 6.10
C LEU A 307 0.92 -2.48 6.05
N GLY A 308 2.04 -3.08 5.66
CA GLY A 308 3.35 -2.51 5.93
C GLY A 308 4.42 -2.66 4.87
N ASP A 309 5.52 -1.96 5.14
CA ASP A 309 6.73 -1.94 4.30
C ASP A 309 7.85 -2.83 4.83
N LEU A 310 7.94 -3.02 6.15
CA LEU A 310 9.11 -3.64 6.79
C LEU A 310 8.88 -5.11 7.14
N ASN A 311 9.87 -5.96 6.82
CA ASN A 311 9.94 -7.31 7.38
C ASN A 311 10.43 -7.25 8.83
N ARG A 312 10.13 -8.29 9.64
CA ARG A 312 10.74 -8.48 10.96
C ARG A 312 12.12 -9.14 10.82
N ASP A 313 13.09 -8.36 10.37
CA ASP A 313 14.49 -8.76 10.20
C ASP A 313 15.44 -7.67 10.71
N LYS A 314 16.59 -8.08 11.27
CA LYS A 314 17.56 -7.16 11.89
C LYS A 314 18.03 -6.05 10.94
N ALA A 315 18.21 -6.33 9.65
CA ALA A 315 18.65 -5.32 8.69
C ALA A 315 17.58 -4.26 8.42
N GLN A 316 16.29 -4.60 8.58
CA GLN A 316 15.18 -3.66 8.36
C GLN A 316 14.98 -2.69 9.53
N MET A 317 15.58 -2.96 10.70
CA MET A 317 15.57 -2.01 11.83
C MET A 317 16.26 -0.68 11.47
N TRP A 318 17.20 -0.70 10.52
CA TRP A 318 17.99 0.45 10.07
C TRP A 318 17.44 1.10 8.80
N ARG A 319 16.18 0.84 8.45
CA ARG A 319 15.55 1.34 7.23
C ARG A 319 14.25 2.07 7.54
N GLY A 320 13.97 3.10 6.74
CA GLY A 320 12.67 3.77 6.76
C GLY A 320 11.56 2.88 6.16
N GLY A 321 10.33 3.13 6.59
CA GLY A 321 9.13 2.41 6.14
C GLY A 321 7.99 2.61 7.13
N GLY A 322 6.79 2.16 6.78
CA GLY A 322 5.63 2.35 7.62
C GLY A 322 4.63 1.21 7.65
N LEU A 323 3.57 1.47 8.43
CA LEU A 323 2.35 0.68 8.56
C LEU A 323 1.16 1.60 8.34
N THR A 324 0.21 1.20 7.49
CA THR A 324 -1.12 1.80 7.43
C THR A 324 -2.08 0.89 8.17
N CYS A 325 -2.60 1.38 9.29
CA CYS A 325 -3.45 0.63 10.22
C CYS A 325 -4.91 1.07 10.12
N THR A 326 -5.84 0.16 10.40
CA THR A 326 -7.27 0.43 10.52
C THR A 326 -7.87 -0.41 11.64
N ARG A 327 -8.93 0.12 12.26
CA ARG A 327 -9.75 -0.60 13.24
C ARG A 327 -11.03 -1.18 12.60
N HIS A 328 -11.14 -1.15 11.27
CA HIS A 328 -12.33 -1.62 10.56
C HIS A 328 -12.60 -3.11 10.84
N PRO A 329 -13.75 -3.46 11.44
CA PRO A 329 -14.00 -4.80 11.96
C PRO A 329 -14.03 -5.87 10.86
N LEU A 330 -14.50 -5.54 9.65
CA LEU A 330 -14.52 -6.50 8.54
C LEU A 330 -13.12 -6.77 7.99
N ILE A 331 -12.25 -5.76 7.95
CA ILE A 331 -10.85 -5.94 7.52
C ILE A 331 -10.12 -6.79 8.57
N HIS A 332 -10.33 -6.50 9.85
CA HIS A 332 -9.80 -7.31 10.95
C HIS A 332 -10.24 -8.78 10.85
N LYS A 333 -11.53 -9.03 10.74
CA LYS A 333 -12.08 -10.38 10.57
C LYS A 333 -11.51 -11.08 9.34
N ALA A 334 -11.36 -10.37 8.23
CA ALA A 334 -10.82 -10.91 6.98
C ALA A 334 -9.35 -11.35 7.14
N PHE A 335 -8.49 -10.53 7.74
CA PHE A 335 -7.07 -10.88 7.98
C PHE A 335 -6.89 -11.89 9.12
N ARG A 336 -7.70 -11.81 10.18
CA ARG A 336 -7.60 -12.74 11.31
C ARG A 336 -7.87 -14.19 10.90
N ARG A 337 -8.77 -14.39 9.93
CA ARG A 337 -9.06 -15.71 9.30
C ARG A 337 -7.92 -16.24 8.45
N LEU A 338 -6.99 -15.38 8.00
CA LEU A 338 -5.81 -15.80 7.25
C LEU A 338 -4.75 -16.44 8.14
N VAL A 339 -4.75 -16.14 9.45
CA VAL A 339 -3.78 -16.71 10.39
C VAL A 339 -4.12 -18.18 10.64
N ASP A 340 -3.31 -19.08 10.11
CA ASP A 340 -3.47 -20.52 10.37
C ASP A 340 -2.69 -20.94 11.62
N ASP A 341 -1.46 -20.43 11.75
CA ASP A 341 -0.52 -20.86 12.78
C ASP A 341 0.59 -19.81 12.96
N PHE A 342 1.04 -19.63 14.20
CA PHE A 342 2.01 -18.62 14.60
C PHE A 342 3.00 -19.18 15.63
N MET A 343 4.17 -18.56 15.71
CA MET A 343 5.24 -18.94 16.63
C MET A 343 5.03 -18.26 17.97
N GLY A 344 4.92 -19.06 19.03
CA GLY A 344 4.99 -18.55 20.39
C GLY A 344 6.36 -18.00 20.74
N CYS A 345 6.44 -17.50 21.97
CA CYS A 345 7.68 -17.49 22.73
C CYS A 345 7.71 -18.83 23.51
#